data_AF-A0A5C3KF84-F1
#
_entry.id   AF-A0A5C3KF84-F1
#
_cell.length_a   1.000
_cell.length_b   1.000
_cell.length_c   1.000
_cell.angle_alpha   90.00
_cell.angle_beta   90.00
_cell.angle_gamma   90.00
#
_symmetry.space_group_name_H-M   'P 1'
#
loop_
_entity.id
_entity.type
_entity.pdbx_description
1 polymer ?
#
loop_
_entity_poly.entity_id
_entity_poly.type
_entity_poly.pdbx_seq_one_letter_code
_entity_poly.pdbx_strand_id
1 'polypeptide(L)'
;MASFLTIVKIPFLLIDILWMWITASPPNPPPPAKEQVVSDWKERFLRSLTIPCIWLRTTYYLSGLIEILVILCDWQSGPGATQSILRQLSFNSTIPKISMLPSFVLGNLFTCVGALLRVQCYRSLGKHFTFELSISKSHILIVTGPYAVVRHPSYTGMILTIVGACLNRLGGSWVSESGLWQVPMGQAILIIWITISLAVIASLLLRMPQEDEILSQRFGDEWVAWSKRVPYRLVPWVY
;
A
#
# COMPACT_ATOMS: atom_id res chain seq x y z
N MET A 1 29.64 -11.42 2.31
CA MET A 1 29.72 -11.21 0.86
C MET A 1 28.38 -11.61 0.30
N ALA A 2 27.68 -10.61 -0.26
CA ALA A 2 26.32 -10.77 -0.69
C ALA A 2 26.21 -11.86 -1.77
N SER A 3 25.21 -12.73 -1.64
CA SER A 3 24.92 -13.71 -2.69
C SER A 3 24.40 -13.00 -3.95
N PHE A 4 24.56 -13.62 -5.12
CA PHE A 4 23.97 -13.12 -6.37
C PHE A 4 22.46 -12.87 -6.24
N LEU A 5 21.74 -13.76 -5.54
CA LEU A 5 20.30 -13.63 -5.26
C LEU A 5 19.98 -12.37 -4.42
N THR A 6 20.87 -11.99 -3.51
CA THR A 6 20.70 -10.79 -2.68
C THR A 6 20.83 -9.51 -3.52
N ILE A 7 21.73 -9.47 -4.50
CA ILE A 7 21.88 -8.32 -5.42
C ILE A 7 20.65 -8.18 -6.33
N VAL A 8 20.15 -9.31 -6.84
CA VAL A 8 18.92 -9.35 -7.66
C VAL A 8 17.70 -8.82 -6.90
N LYS A 9 17.72 -8.79 -5.57
CA LYS A 9 16.66 -8.20 -4.73
C LYS A 9 16.52 -6.69 -4.90
N ILE A 10 17.59 -5.96 -5.24
CA ILE A 10 17.60 -4.49 -5.36
C ILE A 10 16.55 -3.95 -6.34
N PRO A 11 16.48 -4.41 -7.62
CA PRO A 11 15.46 -3.92 -8.54
C PRO A 11 14.03 -4.17 -8.03
N PHE A 12 13.76 -5.29 -7.37
CA PHE A 12 12.45 -5.56 -6.76
C PHE A 12 12.12 -4.57 -5.63
N LEU A 13 13.09 -4.24 -4.77
CA LEU A 13 12.92 -3.24 -3.72
C LEU A 13 12.64 -1.84 -4.30
N LEU A 14 13.34 -1.45 -5.38
CA LEU A 14 13.10 -0.18 -6.06
C LEU A 14 11.71 -0.13 -6.72
N ILE A 15 11.30 -1.23 -7.35
CA ILE A 15 9.96 -1.38 -7.95
C ILE A 15 8.88 -1.27 -6.86
N ASP A 16 9.07 -1.91 -5.70
CA ASP A 16 8.10 -1.82 -4.59
C ASP A 16 8.00 -0.41 -4.01
N ILE A 17 9.13 0.30 -3.87
CA ILE A 17 9.14 1.71 -3.44
C ILE A 17 8.36 2.56 -4.43
N LEU A 18 8.59 2.37 -5.73
CA LEU A 18 7.89 3.07 -6.80
C LEU A 18 6.38 2.76 -6.78
N TRP A 19 6.00 1.49 -6.68
CA TRP A 19 4.60 1.09 -6.65
C TRP A 19 3.86 1.63 -5.43
N MET A 20 4.49 1.58 -4.26
CA MET A 20 3.95 2.17 -3.04
C MET A 20 3.81 3.70 -3.17
N TRP A 21 4.68 4.38 -3.92
CA TRP A 21 4.52 5.80 -4.22
C TRP A 21 3.36 6.08 -5.17
N ILE A 22 3.26 5.34 -6.28
CA ILE A 22 2.18 5.50 -7.27
C ILE A 22 0.81 5.24 -6.64
N THR A 23 0.67 4.14 -5.90
CA THR A 23 -0.61 3.72 -5.29
C THR A 23 -1.10 4.69 -4.21
N ALA A 24 -0.20 5.38 -3.53
CA ALA A 24 -0.57 6.30 -2.47
C ALA A 24 -0.56 7.78 -2.89
N SER A 25 -0.26 8.07 -4.16
CA SER A 25 -0.35 9.42 -4.72
C SER A 25 -1.66 9.55 -5.47
N PRO A 26 -2.55 10.49 -5.08
CA PRO A 26 -3.80 10.67 -5.79
C PRO A 26 -3.53 11.22 -7.20
N PRO A 27 -4.16 10.67 -8.26
CA PRO A 27 -3.95 11.14 -9.63
C PRO A 27 -4.57 12.52 -9.88
N ASN A 28 -5.49 12.97 -9.02
CA ASN A 28 -6.18 14.25 -9.10
C ASN A 28 -6.11 14.99 -7.75
N PRO A 29 -6.17 16.33 -7.74
CA PRO A 29 -6.28 17.09 -6.50
C PRO A 29 -7.58 16.75 -5.74
N PRO A 30 -7.62 16.99 -4.42
CA PRO A 30 -8.82 16.78 -3.64
C PRO A 30 -9.97 17.67 -4.14
N PRO A 31 -11.21 17.17 -4.12
CA PRO A 31 -12.39 17.88 -4.59
C PRO A 31 -12.70 19.10 -3.69
N PRO A 32 -13.31 20.18 -4.23
CA PRO A 32 -13.72 21.33 -3.43
C PRO A 32 -14.64 20.92 -2.27
N ALA A 33 -14.53 21.59 -1.12
CA ALA A 33 -15.30 21.24 0.09
C ALA A 33 -16.82 21.21 -0.12
N LYS A 34 -17.35 21.94 -1.12
CA LYS A 34 -18.78 21.97 -1.48
C LYS A 34 -19.27 20.73 -2.23
N GLU A 35 -18.37 19.93 -2.79
CA GLU A 35 -18.67 18.68 -3.55
C GLU A 35 -18.38 17.42 -2.73
N GLN A 36 -17.91 17.58 -1.49
CA GLN A 36 -17.69 16.47 -0.56
C GLN A 36 -19.03 16.12 0.08
N VAL A 37 -19.46 14.87 -0.10
CA VAL A 37 -20.88 14.50 0.06
C VAL A 37 -21.25 14.16 1.51
N VAL A 38 -20.29 14.05 2.44
CA VAL A 38 -20.61 13.58 3.79
C VAL A 38 -19.83 14.30 4.88
N SER A 39 -20.51 15.19 5.61
CA SER A 39 -20.10 15.70 6.92
C SER A 39 -20.45 14.68 8.01
N ASP A 40 -19.68 13.60 8.13
CA ASP A 40 -19.89 12.62 9.21
C ASP A 40 -18.57 12.26 9.90
N TRP A 41 -18.65 11.66 11.09
CA TRP A 41 -17.49 11.24 11.89
C TRP A 41 -16.52 10.36 11.08
N LYS A 42 -17.04 9.64 10.08
CA LYS A 42 -16.29 8.79 9.16
C LYS A 42 -15.36 9.59 8.26
N GLU A 43 -15.75 10.79 7.83
CA GLU A 43 -14.86 11.68 7.08
C GLU A 43 -13.74 12.22 7.97
N ARG A 44 -14.07 12.59 9.23
CA ARG A 44 -13.05 12.98 10.22
C ARG A 44 -12.07 11.85 10.46
N PHE A 45 -12.56 10.62 10.56
CA PHE A 45 -11.72 9.43 10.67
C PHE A 45 -10.82 9.24 9.45
N LEU A 46 -11.37 9.32 8.22
CA LEU A 46 -10.57 9.21 6.99
C LEU A 46 -9.51 10.30 6.89
N ARG A 47 -9.86 11.55 7.18
CA ARG A 47 -8.91 12.68 7.23
C ARG A 47 -7.85 12.48 8.31
N SER A 48 -8.21 11.87 9.44
CA SER A 48 -7.25 11.54 10.50
C SER A 48 -6.22 10.50 10.07
N LEU A 49 -6.54 9.67 9.07
CA LEU A 49 -5.61 8.66 8.52
C LEU A 49 -4.60 9.23 7.52
N THR A 50 -4.75 10.48 7.06
CA THR A 50 -3.81 11.08 6.09
C THR A 50 -2.38 11.14 6.62
N ILE A 51 -2.18 11.68 7.82
CA ILE A 51 -0.83 11.78 8.44
C ILE A 51 -0.27 10.38 8.77
N PRO A 52 -1.03 9.47 9.42
CA PRO A 52 -0.62 8.08 9.61
C PRO A 52 -0.20 7.38 8.30
N CYS A 53 -0.92 7.59 7.20
CA CYS A 53 -0.57 7.02 5.90
C CYS A 53 0.77 7.57 5.37
N ILE A 54 1.05 8.86 5.53
CA ILE A 54 2.35 9.45 5.16
C ILE A 54 3.46 8.82 5.98
N TRP A 55 3.22 8.60 7.28
CA TRP A 55 4.20 7.96 8.16
C TRP A 55 4.44 6.49 7.79
N LEU A 56 3.38 5.71 7.54
CA LEU A 56 3.44 4.31 7.09
C LEU A 56 4.28 4.17 5.81
N ARG A 57 4.09 5.08 4.86
CA ARG A 57 4.85 5.09 3.60
C ARG A 57 6.30 5.48 3.81
N THR A 58 6.54 6.56 4.56
CA THR A 58 7.89 7.06 4.82
C THR A 58 8.75 6.00 5.49
N THR A 59 8.20 5.34 6.51
CA THR A 59 8.90 4.22 7.19
C THR A 59 9.13 3.04 6.26
N TYR A 60 8.18 2.70 5.37
CA TYR A 60 8.38 1.68 4.35
C TYR A 60 9.52 2.04 3.36
N TYR A 61 9.56 3.29 2.87
CA TYR A 61 10.62 3.75 1.96
C TYR A 61 11.99 3.73 2.63
N LEU A 62 12.10 4.28 3.86
CA LEU A 62 13.35 4.29 4.62
C LEU A 62 13.85 2.86 4.84
N SER A 63 12.98 1.93 5.23
CA SER A 63 13.37 0.53 5.40
C SER A 63 13.91 -0.10 4.12
N GLY A 64 13.30 0.19 2.96
CA GLY A 64 13.75 -0.32 1.66
C GLY A 64 15.09 0.28 1.22
N LEU A 65 15.30 1.58 1.44
CA LEU A 65 16.55 2.26 1.13
C LEU A 65 17.70 1.76 2.02
N ILE A 66 17.45 1.55 3.31
CA ILE A 66 18.43 0.98 4.23
C ILE A 66 18.76 -0.45 3.81
N GLU A 67 17.77 -1.25 3.41
CA GLU A 67 18.02 -2.61 2.93
C GLU A 67 18.89 -2.62 1.66
N ILE A 68 18.62 -1.73 0.70
CA ILE A 68 19.48 -1.57 -0.49
C ILE A 68 20.91 -1.18 -0.08
N LEU A 69 21.06 -0.23 0.86
CA LEU A 69 22.36 0.19 1.36
C LEU A 69 23.13 -0.99 2.00
N VAL A 70 22.45 -1.80 2.83
CA VAL A 70 23.04 -3.01 3.45
C VAL A 70 23.51 -4.00 2.39
N ILE A 71 22.71 -4.24 1.34
CA ILE A 71 23.08 -5.15 0.23
C ILE A 71 24.31 -4.62 -0.51
N LEU A 72 24.35 -3.32 -0.83
CA LEU A 72 25.48 -2.69 -1.52
C LEU A 72 26.76 -2.74 -0.66
N CYS A 73 26.63 -2.49 0.64
CA CYS A 73 27.72 -2.59 1.59
C CYS A 73 28.25 -4.04 1.71
N ASP A 74 27.39 -5.05 1.86
CA ASP A 74 27.83 -6.45 1.94
C ASP A 74 28.40 -6.98 0.60
N TRP A 75 28.01 -6.39 -0.53
CA TRP A 75 28.57 -6.70 -1.84
C TRP A 75 29.99 -6.14 -2.01
N GLN A 76 30.20 -4.87 -1.67
CA GLN A 76 31.45 -4.16 -1.99
C GLN A 76 32.68 -4.65 -1.22
N SER A 77 32.53 -5.49 -0.19
CA SER A 77 33.64 -6.17 0.52
C SER A 77 34.83 -5.26 0.87
N GLY A 78 34.57 -3.98 1.19
CA GLY A 78 35.60 -2.98 1.47
C GLY A 78 36.10 -3.03 2.93
N PRO A 79 37.36 -2.62 3.22
CA PRO A 79 37.89 -2.60 4.58
C PRO A 79 37.24 -1.49 5.43
N GLY A 80 37.02 -1.78 6.71
CA GLY A 80 36.72 -0.81 7.78
C GLY A 80 35.37 -0.08 7.68
N ALA A 81 35.25 0.87 6.76
CA ALA A 81 34.12 1.82 6.69
C ALA A 81 32.78 1.11 6.43
N THR A 82 32.76 0.16 5.49
CA THR A 82 31.56 -0.61 5.14
C THR A 82 31.08 -1.47 6.30
N GLN A 83 32.00 -2.07 7.07
CA GLN A 83 31.65 -2.85 8.25
C GLN A 83 31.15 -1.98 9.41
N SER A 84 31.70 -0.78 9.58
CA SER A 84 31.21 0.19 10.55
C SER A 84 29.78 0.64 10.24
N ILE A 85 29.46 0.91 8.97
CA ILE A 85 28.10 1.25 8.53
C ILE A 85 27.13 0.08 8.81
N LEU A 86 27.50 -1.14 8.43
CA LEU A 86 26.67 -2.34 8.69
C LEU A 86 26.39 -2.54 10.19
N ARG A 87 27.38 -2.31 11.05
CA ARG A 87 27.21 -2.38 12.51
C ARG A 87 26.29 -1.28 13.04
N GLN A 88 26.38 -0.05 12.53
CA GLN A 88 25.49 1.04 12.94
C GLN A 88 24.04 0.82 12.50
N LEU A 89 23.83 0.11 11.39
CA LEU A 89 22.51 -0.28 10.90
C LEU A 89 21.96 -1.55 11.57
N SER A 90 22.67 -2.09 12.56
CA SER A 90 22.26 -3.24 13.35
C SER A 90 21.95 -2.82 14.78
N PHE A 91 20.79 -3.21 15.27
CA PHE A 91 20.35 -3.06 16.67
C PHE A 91 20.79 -4.24 17.53
N ASN A 92 21.14 -5.37 16.90
CA ASN A 92 21.89 -6.45 17.52
C ASN A 92 23.37 -6.34 17.13
N SER A 93 24.29 -6.84 17.94
CA SER A 93 25.75 -6.77 17.67
C SER A 93 26.20 -7.66 16.49
N THR A 94 25.29 -8.02 15.59
CA THR A 94 25.48 -8.94 14.46
C THR A 94 25.15 -8.26 13.15
N ILE A 95 25.93 -8.54 12.10
CA ILE A 95 25.68 -7.99 10.76
C ILE A 95 24.38 -8.59 10.19
N PRO A 96 23.46 -7.79 9.63
CA PRO A 96 22.17 -8.27 9.15
C PRO A 96 22.38 -9.14 7.90
N LYS A 97 21.89 -10.38 7.92
CA LYS A 97 22.05 -11.32 6.80
C LYS A 97 20.83 -11.28 5.88
N ILE A 98 20.86 -10.38 4.91
CA ILE A 98 19.76 -10.20 3.95
C ILE A 98 19.65 -11.40 3.01
N SER A 99 18.45 -11.96 2.90
CA SER A 99 18.15 -13.09 2.01
C SER A 99 16.85 -12.86 1.24
N MET A 100 16.72 -13.54 0.11
CA MET A 100 15.49 -13.53 -0.69
C MET A 100 14.66 -14.76 -0.32
N LEU A 101 13.71 -14.57 0.60
CA LEU A 101 12.79 -15.65 1.02
C LEU A 101 11.56 -15.72 0.11
N PRO A 102 10.83 -16.85 0.07
CA PRO A 102 9.56 -16.96 -0.67
C PRO A 102 8.53 -15.89 -0.24
N SER A 103 8.52 -15.49 1.03
CA SER A 103 7.66 -14.41 1.53
C SER A 103 7.94 -13.07 0.85
N PHE A 104 9.19 -12.78 0.52
CA PHE A 104 9.56 -11.59 -0.25
C PHE A 104 9.06 -11.66 -1.70
N VAL A 105 9.18 -12.81 -2.36
CA VAL A 105 8.69 -12.96 -3.73
C VAL A 105 7.16 -12.81 -3.77
N LEU A 106 6.46 -13.44 -2.83
CA LEU A 106 5.00 -13.31 -2.70
C LEU A 106 4.58 -11.89 -2.36
N GLY A 107 5.31 -11.22 -1.46
CA GLY A 107 5.05 -9.83 -1.09
C GLY A 107 5.18 -8.89 -2.27
N ASN A 108 6.28 -8.99 -3.01
CA ASN A 108 6.53 -8.20 -4.21
C ASN A 108 5.46 -8.44 -5.29
N LEU A 109 5.07 -9.71 -5.50
CA LEU A 109 3.99 -10.05 -6.42
C LEU A 109 2.67 -9.38 -6.01
N PHE A 110 2.32 -9.42 -4.73
CA PHE A 110 1.08 -8.81 -4.22
C PHE A 110 1.11 -7.28 -4.34
N THR A 111 2.25 -6.66 -4.03
CA THR A 111 2.46 -5.22 -4.22
C THR A 111 2.35 -4.83 -5.70
N CYS A 112 2.97 -5.59 -6.61
CA CYS A 112 2.89 -5.33 -8.04
C CYS A 112 1.46 -5.48 -8.58
N VAL A 113 0.78 -6.60 -8.27
CA VAL A 113 -0.60 -6.84 -8.73
C VAL A 113 -1.55 -5.80 -8.16
N GLY A 114 -1.44 -5.50 -6.86
CA GLY A 114 -2.25 -4.48 -6.20
C GLY A 114 -2.06 -3.10 -6.81
N ALA A 115 -0.81 -2.73 -7.11
CA ALA A 115 -0.47 -1.47 -7.73
C ALA A 115 -0.97 -1.35 -9.16
N LEU A 116 -0.79 -2.38 -9.98
CA LEU A 116 -1.30 -2.42 -11.36
C LEU A 116 -2.83 -2.30 -11.39
N LEU A 117 -3.53 -3.03 -10.52
CA LEU A 117 -4.98 -2.93 -10.40
C LEU A 117 -5.41 -1.50 -10.04
N ARG A 118 -4.72 -0.87 -9.08
CA ARG A 118 -5.03 0.49 -8.66
C ARG A 118 -4.74 1.52 -9.76
N VAL A 119 -3.64 1.37 -10.50
CA VAL A 119 -3.33 2.20 -11.68
C VAL A 119 -4.38 2.04 -12.77
N GLN A 120 -4.87 0.83 -13.03
CA GLN A 120 -5.99 0.62 -13.94
C GLN A 120 -7.25 1.34 -13.47
N CYS A 121 -7.55 1.33 -12.16
CA CYS A 121 -8.66 2.09 -11.60
C CYS A 121 -8.50 3.60 -11.79
N TYR A 122 -7.29 4.12 -11.59
CA TYR A 122 -6.98 5.55 -11.85
C TYR A 122 -7.24 5.92 -13.31
N ARG A 123 -6.83 5.05 -14.24
CA ARG A 123 -7.05 5.27 -15.68
C ARG A 123 -8.53 5.17 -16.04
N SER A 124 -9.27 4.21 -15.49
CA SER A 124 -10.69 4.03 -15.77
C SER A 124 -11.57 5.15 -15.23
N LEU A 125 -11.31 5.63 -14.01
CA LEU A 125 -12.06 6.75 -13.43
C LEU A 125 -11.55 8.13 -13.91
N GLY A 126 -10.29 8.22 -14.32
CA GLY A 126 -9.69 9.48 -14.80
C GLY A 126 -9.88 10.61 -13.79
N LYS A 127 -10.45 11.73 -14.24
CA LYS A 127 -10.73 12.91 -13.40
C LYS A 127 -11.71 12.67 -12.25
N HIS A 128 -12.44 11.54 -12.26
CA HIS A 128 -13.42 11.20 -11.22
C HIS A 128 -12.79 10.43 -10.04
N PHE A 129 -11.51 10.06 -10.13
CA PHE A 129 -10.82 9.37 -9.05
C PHE A 129 -10.37 10.36 -7.97
N THR A 130 -10.94 10.27 -6.76
CA THR A 130 -10.53 11.03 -5.58
C THR A 130 -10.33 10.10 -4.39
N PHE A 131 -9.42 10.42 -3.47
CA PHE A 131 -9.28 9.66 -2.22
C PHE A 131 -10.44 9.99 -1.26
N GLU A 132 -10.95 11.20 -1.34
CA GLU A 132 -12.13 11.67 -0.60
C GLU A 132 -13.41 11.16 -1.27
N LEU A 133 -14.45 10.93 -0.46
CA LEU A 133 -15.75 10.54 -0.96
C LEU A 133 -16.45 11.77 -1.54
N SER A 134 -16.34 11.94 -2.85
CA SER A 134 -16.95 13.06 -3.55
C SER A 134 -17.70 12.59 -4.79
N ILE A 135 -18.88 13.16 -4.98
CA ILE A 135 -19.63 13.03 -6.22
C ILE A 135 -19.80 14.43 -6.76
N SER A 136 -18.96 14.77 -7.74
CA SER A 136 -19.15 15.98 -8.52
C SER A 136 -20.45 15.91 -9.32
N LYS A 137 -21.04 17.07 -9.63
CA LYS A 137 -22.22 17.13 -10.50
C LYS A 137 -21.99 16.51 -11.88
N SER A 138 -20.75 16.50 -12.34
CA SER A 138 -20.31 15.92 -13.62
C SER A 138 -19.86 14.45 -13.53
N HIS A 139 -19.99 13.80 -12.37
CA HIS A 139 -19.57 12.42 -12.17
C HIS A 139 -20.42 11.47 -13.02
N ILE A 140 -19.76 10.55 -13.72
CA ILE A 140 -20.39 9.49 -14.53
C ILE A 140 -20.12 8.12 -13.90
N LEU A 141 -21.05 7.18 -14.05
CA LEU A 141 -20.86 5.83 -13.55
C LEU A 141 -19.92 5.05 -14.48
N ILE A 142 -18.71 4.73 -14.02
CA ILE A 142 -17.75 3.94 -14.80
C ILE A 142 -18.01 2.45 -14.55
N VAL A 143 -18.35 1.73 -15.62
CA VAL A 143 -18.69 0.31 -15.58
C VAL A 143 -17.73 -0.59 -16.37
N THR A 144 -16.63 -0.01 -16.87
CA THR A 144 -15.65 -0.68 -17.73
C THR A 144 -14.32 -0.94 -17.02
N GLY A 145 -13.49 -1.82 -17.56
CA GLY A 145 -12.19 -2.16 -16.98
C GLY A 145 -12.36 -2.93 -15.67
N PRO A 146 -11.60 -2.62 -14.61
CA PRO A 146 -11.73 -3.31 -13.32
C PRO A 146 -13.15 -3.24 -12.73
N TYR A 147 -13.90 -2.16 -13.01
CA TYR A 147 -15.28 -1.94 -12.55
C TYR A 147 -16.33 -2.82 -13.24
N ALA A 148 -15.94 -3.55 -14.29
CA ALA A 148 -16.78 -4.57 -14.91
C ALA A 148 -16.75 -5.90 -14.13
N VAL A 149 -15.81 -6.07 -13.20
CA VAL A 149 -15.57 -7.33 -12.48
C VAL A 149 -16.01 -7.24 -11.01
N VAL A 150 -15.63 -6.16 -10.32
CA VAL A 150 -16.04 -5.87 -8.94
C VAL A 150 -16.33 -4.38 -8.79
N ARG A 151 -17.12 -4.00 -7.78
CA ARG A 151 -17.53 -2.60 -7.58
C ARG A 151 -16.42 -1.70 -7.03
N HIS A 152 -15.53 -2.23 -6.20
CA HIS A 152 -14.47 -1.49 -5.49
C HIS A 152 -13.05 -2.02 -5.79
N PRO A 153 -12.63 -2.17 -7.06
CA PRO A 153 -11.36 -2.81 -7.44
C PRO A 153 -10.14 -2.05 -6.91
N SER A 154 -10.24 -0.72 -6.78
CA SER A 154 -9.16 0.12 -6.23
C SER A 154 -8.86 -0.19 -4.76
N TYR A 155 -9.86 -0.66 -4.01
CA TYR A 155 -9.70 -1.06 -2.60
C TYR A 155 -9.01 -2.40 -2.50
N THR A 156 -9.39 -3.36 -3.35
CA THR A 156 -8.65 -4.62 -3.52
C THR A 156 -7.18 -4.33 -3.84
N GLY A 157 -6.90 -3.41 -4.77
CA GLY A 157 -5.54 -3.00 -5.11
C GLY A 157 -4.74 -2.43 -3.92
N MET A 158 -5.37 -1.58 -3.11
CA MET A 158 -4.73 -1.03 -1.90
C MET A 158 -4.49 -2.10 -0.84
N ILE A 159 -5.47 -2.96 -0.58
CA ILE A 159 -5.35 -4.06 0.40
C ILE A 159 -4.20 -5.00 -0.01
N LEU A 160 -4.14 -5.40 -1.29
CA LEU A 160 -3.04 -6.23 -1.81
C LEU A 160 -1.67 -5.53 -1.65
N THR A 161 -1.61 -4.22 -1.87
CA THR A 161 -0.38 -3.44 -1.71
C THR A 161 0.10 -3.43 -0.25
N ILE A 162 -0.81 -3.27 0.71
CA ILE A 162 -0.52 -3.31 2.15
C ILE A 162 -0.08 -4.71 2.58
N VAL A 163 -0.81 -5.75 2.18
CA VAL A 163 -0.46 -7.15 2.50
C VAL A 163 0.90 -7.52 1.90
N GLY A 164 1.16 -7.13 0.65
CA GLY A 164 2.45 -7.34 0.00
C GLY A 164 3.61 -6.66 0.74
N ALA A 165 3.41 -5.43 1.18
CA ALA A 165 4.37 -4.70 2.00
C ALA A 165 4.68 -5.40 3.34
N CYS A 166 3.68 -5.99 4.00
CA CYS A 166 3.90 -6.82 5.19
C CYS A 166 4.76 -8.04 4.86
N LEU A 167 4.35 -8.83 3.86
CA LEU A 167 5.01 -10.08 3.46
C LEU A 167 6.48 -9.87 3.10
N ASN A 168 6.78 -8.77 2.41
CA ASN A 168 8.13 -8.35 2.03
C ASN A 168 9.08 -8.14 3.22
N ARG A 169 8.54 -7.83 4.40
CA ARG A 169 9.33 -7.49 5.60
C ARG A 169 9.30 -8.58 6.67
N LEU A 170 8.62 -9.71 6.42
CA LEU A 170 8.50 -10.79 7.40
C LEU A 170 9.81 -11.52 7.70
N GLY A 171 10.72 -11.62 6.73
CA GLY A 171 11.97 -12.38 6.92
C GLY A 171 12.99 -12.11 5.82
N GLY A 172 14.28 -12.24 6.14
CA GLY A 172 15.38 -11.94 5.23
C GLY A 172 15.44 -10.48 4.79
N SER A 173 14.70 -9.58 5.44
CA SER A 173 14.69 -8.14 5.18
C SER A 173 15.54 -7.42 6.22
N TRP A 174 15.97 -6.18 5.96
CA TRP A 174 16.73 -5.44 6.98
C TRP A 174 15.93 -5.29 8.27
N VAL A 175 14.61 -5.09 8.16
CA VAL A 175 13.71 -4.94 9.31
C VAL A 175 13.70 -6.19 10.20
N SER A 176 13.73 -7.39 9.61
CA SER A 176 13.74 -8.65 10.37
C SER A 176 15.13 -9.04 10.88
N GLU A 177 16.18 -8.79 10.09
CA GLU A 177 17.54 -9.27 10.40
C GLU A 177 18.38 -8.30 11.24
N SER A 178 18.02 -7.01 11.26
CA SER A 178 18.81 -5.96 11.94
C SER A 178 18.77 -6.01 13.46
N GLY A 179 17.94 -6.85 14.08
CA GLY A 179 17.75 -6.78 15.53
C GLY A 179 16.69 -5.77 15.99
N LEU A 180 16.02 -5.09 15.05
CA LEU A 180 15.05 -4.04 15.37
C LEU A 180 13.88 -4.59 16.20
N TRP A 181 13.47 -5.83 15.99
CA TRP A 181 12.33 -6.44 16.70
C TRP A 181 12.65 -6.80 18.16
N GLN A 182 13.94 -6.85 18.49
CA GLN A 182 14.45 -7.21 19.81
C GLN A 182 14.56 -5.98 20.73
N VAL A 183 14.48 -4.76 20.17
CA VAL A 183 14.49 -3.51 20.95
C VAL A 183 13.06 -2.94 21.11
N PRO A 184 12.69 -2.39 22.29
CA PRO A 184 11.34 -1.88 22.53
C PRO A 184 10.87 -0.82 21.51
N MET A 185 11.79 0.03 21.07
CA MET A 185 11.51 1.05 20.05
C MET A 185 11.06 0.43 18.72
N GLY A 186 11.71 -0.64 18.27
CA GLY A 186 11.36 -1.30 17.02
C GLY A 186 10.06 -2.08 17.11
N GLN A 187 9.76 -2.68 18.27
CA GLN A 187 8.45 -3.27 18.54
C GLN A 187 7.33 -2.22 18.49
N ALA A 188 7.54 -1.05 19.10
CA ALA A 188 6.58 0.05 19.04
C ALA A 188 6.34 0.53 17.59
N ILE A 189 7.40 0.70 16.80
CA ILE A 189 7.30 1.08 15.37
C ILE A 189 6.49 0.02 14.60
N LEU A 190 6.77 -1.27 14.81
CA LEU A 190 6.05 -2.36 14.15
C LEU A 190 4.57 -2.39 14.52
N ILE A 191 4.25 -2.27 15.82
CA ILE A 191 2.87 -2.25 16.32
C ILE A 191 2.10 -1.06 15.73
N ILE A 192 2.71 0.13 15.73
CA ILE A 192 2.11 1.33 15.14
C ILE A 192 1.88 1.11 13.64
N TRP A 193 2.86 0.56 12.92
CA TRP A 193 2.76 0.32 11.48
C TRP A 193 1.65 -0.68 11.13
N ILE A 194 1.54 -1.79 11.86
CA ILE A 194 0.46 -2.78 11.71
C ILE A 194 -0.89 -2.15 12.06
N THR A 195 -0.97 -1.39 13.15
CA THR A 195 -2.22 -0.75 13.60
C THR A 195 -2.73 0.24 12.56
N ILE A 196 -1.85 1.09 12.01
CA ILE A 196 -2.21 2.02 10.94
C ILE A 196 -2.65 1.25 9.68
N SER A 197 -1.93 0.20 9.30
CA SER A 197 -2.29 -0.65 8.14
C SER A 197 -3.68 -1.26 8.28
N LEU A 198 -3.99 -1.83 9.46
CA LEU A 198 -5.30 -2.40 9.76
C LEU A 198 -6.39 -1.33 9.81
N ALA A 199 -6.10 -0.15 10.38
CA ALA A 199 -7.03 0.97 10.39
C ALA A 199 -7.37 1.45 8.97
N VAL A 200 -6.37 1.50 8.08
CA VAL A 200 -6.59 1.81 6.66
C VAL A 200 -7.48 0.76 6.00
N ILE A 201 -7.17 -0.53 6.15
CA ILE A 201 -8.00 -1.61 5.58
C ILE A 201 -9.43 -1.53 6.12
N ALA A 202 -9.61 -1.41 7.43
CA ALA A 202 -10.92 -1.26 8.05
C ALA A 202 -11.67 -0.03 7.52
N SER A 203 -10.97 1.10 7.34
CA SER A 203 -11.59 2.31 6.79
C SER A 203 -12.13 2.10 5.37
N LEU A 204 -11.40 1.37 4.52
CA LEU A 204 -11.85 1.03 3.16
C LEU A 204 -13.09 0.12 3.22
N LEU A 205 -13.05 -0.90 4.08
CA LEU A 205 -14.15 -1.86 4.21
C LEU A 205 -15.44 -1.21 4.72
N LEU A 206 -15.34 -0.35 5.73
CA LEU A 206 -16.48 0.37 6.32
C LEU A 206 -17.03 1.46 5.39
N ARG A 207 -16.23 1.90 4.43
CA ARG A 207 -16.60 2.95 3.48
C ARG A 207 -17.43 2.42 2.31
N MET A 208 -17.17 1.20 1.82
CA MET A 208 -17.85 0.65 0.64
C MET A 208 -19.39 0.71 0.67
N PRO A 209 -20.09 0.37 1.77
CA PRO A 209 -21.56 0.42 1.77
C PRO A 209 -22.10 1.84 1.61
N GLN A 210 -21.39 2.84 2.15
CA GLN A 210 -21.77 4.24 2.00
C GLN A 210 -21.52 4.72 0.58
N GLU A 211 -20.40 4.33 -0.04
CA GLU A 211 -20.16 4.67 -1.43
C GLU A 211 -21.19 4.04 -2.36
N ASP A 212 -21.52 2.77 -2.14
CA ASP A 212 -22.59 2.07 -2.86
C ASP A 212 -23.93 2.83 -2.73
N GLU A 213 -24.28 3.27 -1.52
CA GLU A 213 -25.53 4.00 -1.29
C GLU A 213 -25.55 5.37 -1.95
N ILE A 214 -24.48 6.14 -1.85
CA ILE A 214 -24.39 7.45 -2.51
C ILE A 214 -24.42 7.27 -4.03
N LEU A 215 -23.73 6.28 -4.58
CA LEU A 215 -23.78 5.95 -6.01
C LEU A 215 -25.19 5.54 -6.45
N SER A 216 -25.89 4.72 -5.63
CA SER A 216 -27.28 4.33 -5.88
C SER A 216 -28.22 5.53 -5.88
N GLN A 217 -28.07 6.45 -4.92
CA GLN A 217 -28.89 7.67 -4.84
C GLN A 217 -28.62 8.61 -6.02
N ARG A 218 -27.37 8.69 -6.48
CA ARG A 218 -26.97 9.56 -7.58
C ARG A 218 -27.41 9.06 -8.95
N PHE A 219 -27.19 7.77 -9.22
CA PHE A 219 -27.32 7.18 -10.56
C PHE A 219 -28.58 6.32 -10.72
N GLY A 220 -29.32 6.05 -9.63
CA GLY A 220 -30.62 5.37 -9.66
C GLY A 220 -30.59 4.06 -10.43
N ASP A 221 -31.44 3.96 -11.46
CA ASP A 221 -31.61 2.75 -12.26
C ASP A 221 -30.33 2.29 -12.97
N GLU A 222 -29.45 3.22 -13.37
CA GLU A 222 -28.17 2.88 -14.01
C GLU A 222 -27.28 2.09 -13.05
N TRP A 223 -27.21 2.53 -11.78
CA TRP A 223 -26.46 1.83 -10.74
C TRP A 223 -27.11 0.49 -10.38
N VAL A 224 -28.44 0.40 -10.34
CA VAL A 224 -29.15 -0.86 -10.08
C VAL A 224 -28.88 -1.87 -11.20
N ALA A 225 -28.92 -1.46 -12.47
CA ALA A 225 -28.62 -2.34 -13.59
C ALA A 225 -27.14 -2.79 -13.60
N TRP A 226 -26.21 -1.89 -13.26
CA TRP A 226 -24.79 -2.24 -13.16
C TRP A 226 -24.49 -3.15 -11.97
N SER A 227 -24.98 -2.83 -10.77
CA SER A 227 -24.72 -3.62 -9.56
C SER A 227 -25.30 -5.04 -9.63
N LYS A 228 -26.40 -5.25 -10.37
CA LYS A 228 -26.91 -6.60 -10.68
C LYS A 228 -25.96 -7.40 -11.57
N ARG A 229 -25.28 -6.76 -12.51
CA ARG A 229 -24.26 -7.40 -13.38
C ARG A 229 -22.94 -7.61 -12.66
N VAL A 230 -22.62 -6.75 -11.70
CA VAL A 230 -21.38 -6.76 -10.91
C VAL A 230 -21.71 -6.90 -9.42
N PRO A 231 -22.12 -8.10 -8.95
CA PRO A 231 -22.62 -8.28 -7.59
C PRO A 231 -21.53 -8.11 -6.52
N TYR A 232 -20.29 -8.49 -6.85
CA TYR A 232 -19.16 -8.51 -5.93
C TYR A 232 -18.58 -7.13 -5.67
N ARG A 233 -18.22 -6.85 -4.41
CA ARG A 233 -17.62 -5.59 -3.97
C ARG A 233 -16.11 -5.57 -4.16
N LEU A 234 -15.39 -6.59 -3.72
CA LEU A 234 -13.93 -6.62 -3.67
C LEU A 234 -13.31 -7.81 -4.40
N VAL A 235 -13.80 -9.00 -4.11
CA VAL A 235 -13.21 -10.25 -4.56
C VAL A 235 -14.25 -10.98 -5.39
N PRO A 236 -13.98 -11.22 -6.68
CA PRO A 236 -14.90 -11.94 -7.55
C PRO A 236 -15.26 -13.28 -6.90
N TRP A 237 -16.55 -13.63 -6.92
CA TRP A 237 -17.07 -14.90 -6.40
C TRP A 237 -17.04 -15.08 -4.87
N VAL A 238 -16.57 -14.08 -4.11
CA VAL A 238 -16.46 -14.16 -2.65
C VAL A 238 -17.25 -13.06 -1.96
N TYR A 239 -16.93 -11.79 -2.26
CA TYR A 239 -17.53 -10.64 -1.58
C TYR A 239 -17.55 -9.41 -2.45
#